data_AF-A0A3M8B7N1-F1
#
_entry.id   AF-A0A3M8B7N1-F1
#
_cell.length_a   1.000
_cell.length_b   1.000
_cell.length_c   1.000
_cell.angle_alpha   90.00
_cell.angle_beta   90.00
_cell.angle_gamma   90.00
#
_symmetry.space_group_name_H-M   'P 1'
#
loop_
_entity.id
_entity.type
_entity.pdbx_description
1 polymer ?
#
loop_
_entity_poly.entity_id
_entity_poly.type
_entity_poly.pdbx_seq_one_letter_code
_entity_poly.pdbx_strand_id
1 'polypeptide(L)' 'MKQYYVYTHEPERLNEIGEVYYPKIKMSFVILTTDKELYEIRSIKGVYDTRECEVGRLCY' A
#
# COMPACT_ATOMS: atom_id res chain seq x y z
N MET A 1 5.70 -10.78 6.64
CA MET A 1 4.63 -9.82 6.31
C MET A 1 5.04 -8.41 6.64
N LYS A 2 5.23 -7.60 5.59
CA LYS A 2 5.52 -6.17 5.66
C LYS A 2 4.24 -5.38 5.38
N GLN A 3 4.14 -4.17 5.91
CA GLN A 3 2.98 -3.30 5.71
C GLN A 3 3.41 -2.05 4.95
N TYR A 4 2.67 -1.72 3.90
CA TYR A 4 2.95 -0.60 3.03
C TYR A 4 1.76 0.35 2.96
N TYR A 5 2.03 1.64 3.11
CA TYR A 5 1.09 2.69 2.73
C TYR A 5 1.30 2.96 1.25
N VAL A 6 0.39 2.43 0.44
CA VAL A 6 0.45 2.52 -1.01
C VAL A 6 -0.50 3.61 -1.46
N TYR A 7 0.07 4.66 -2.00
CA TYR A 7 -0.68 5.78 -2.53
C TYR A 7 -0.96 5.52 -4.01
N THR A 8 -2.24 5.38 -4.35
CA THR A 8 -2.69 5.03 -5.69
C THR A 8 -4.08 5.57 -5.99
N HIS A 9 -4.31 5.89 -7.26
CA HIS A 9 -5.65 6.20 -7.78
C HIS A 9 -6.42 4.94 -8.21
N GLU A 10 -5.76 3.77 -8.27
CA GLU A 10 -6.33 2.50 -8.73
C GLU A 10 -6.18 1.39 -7.64
N PRO A 11 -6.75 1.58 -6.44
CA PRO A 11 -6.51 0.68 -5.30
C PRO A 11 -7.01 -0.75 -5.51
N GLU A 12 -8.01 -0.95 -6.37
CA GLU A 12 -8.59 -2.28 -6.65
C GLU A 12 -7.57 -3.25 -7.27
N ARG A 13 -6.55 -2.73 -7.97
CA ARG A 13 -5.49 -3.53 -8.58
C ARG A 13 -4.56 -4.17 -7.54
N LEU A 14 -4.53 -3.63 -6.32
CA LEU A 14 -3.64 -4.10 -5.26
C LEU A 14 -4.20 -5.32 -4.53
N ASN A 15 -5.47 -5.66 -4.73
CA ASN A 15 -6.11 -6.84 -4.11
C ASN A 15 -5.47 -8.16 -4.55
N GLU A 16 -4.87 -8.21 -5.75
CA GLU A 16 -4.18 -9.40 -6.25
C GLU A 16 -2.82 -9.64 -5.59
N ILE A 17 -2.34 -8.66 -4.82
CA ILE A 17 -0.94 -8.58 -4.36
C ILE A 17 -0.84 -8.80 -2.84
N GLY A 18 -1.93 -8.58 -2.12
CA GLY A 18 -2.00 -8.76 -0.68
C GLY A 18 -3.31 -8.24 -0.10
N GLU A 19 -3.35 -8.13 1.21
CA GLU A 19 -4.53 -7.61 1.92
C GLU A 19 -4.54 -6.08 1.85
N VAL A 20 -5.57 -5.52 1.21
CA VAL A 20 -5.75 -4.08 1.00
C VAL A 20 -6.78 -3.53 1.99
N TYR A 21 -6.39 -2.49 2.73
CA TYR A 21 -7.30 -1.76 3.61
C TYR A 21 -7.51 -0.32 3.14
N TYR A 22 -8.78 0.07 3.10
CA TYR A 22 -9.20 1.40 2.70
C TYR A 22 -9.44 2.28 3.94
N PRO A 23 -8.61 3.28 4.20
CA PRO A 23 -8.83 4.22 5.29
C PRO A 23 -10.11 5.05 5.04
N LYS A 24 -10.86 5.37 6.10
CA LYS A 24 -12.10 6.19 6.02
C LYS A 24 -11.85 7.66 5.68
N ILE A 25 -10.59 8.10 5.67
CA ILE A 25 -10.19 9.47 5.36
C ILE A 25 -10.10 9.60 3.83
N LYS A 26 -10.62 10.69 3.25
CA LYS A 26 -10.57 11.01 1.81
C LYS A 26 -9.14 11.29 1.30
N MET A 27 -8.19 10.40 1.54
CA MET A 27 -6.88 10.39 0.89
C MET A 27 -6.75 9.10 0.08
N SER A 28 -6.22 9.22 -1.13
CA SER A 28 -6.07 8.14 -2.10
C SER A 28 -4.91 7.19 -1.76
N PHE A 29 -4.92 6.63 -0.54
CA PHE A 29 -3.96 5.60 -0.15
C PHE A 29 -4.68 4.39 0.41
N VAL A 30 -4.03 3.24 0.28
CA VAL A 30 -4.44 2.00 0.90
C VAL A 30 -3.29 1.41 1.68
N ILE A 31 -3.63 0.59 2.67
CA ILE A 31 -2.64 -0.16 3.42
C ILE A 31 -2.56 -1.54 2.76
N LEU A 32 -1.40 -1.92 2.25
CA LEU A 32 -1.13 -3.21 1.63
C LEU A 32 -0.27 -4.06 2.56
N THR A 33 -0.76 -5.22 2.97
CA THR A 33 0.01 -6.21 3.72
C THR A 33 0.39 -7.34 2.77
N THR A 34 1.70 -7.52 2.56
CA THR A 34 2.23 -8.49 1.59
C THR A 34 3.63 -8.95 2.01
N ASP A 35 4.11 -10.04 1.42
CA ASP A 35 5.50 -10.51 1.55
C ASP A 35 6.40 -10.02 0.40
N LYS A 36 5.83 -9.26 -0.55
CA LYS A 36 6.59 -8.60 -1.60
C LYS A 36 7.48 -7.48 -1.09
N GLU A 37 8.54 -7.23 -1.84
CA GLU A 37 9.48 -6.15 -1.58
C GLU A 37 8.96 -4.80 -2.09
N LEU A 38 9.44 -3.70 -1.48
CA LEU A 38 9.03 -2.33 -1.79
C LEU A 38 9.14 -1.99 -3.29
N TYR A 39 10.20 -2.47 -3.96
CA TYR A 39 10.42 -2.20 -5.38
C TYR A 39 9.36 -2.86 -6.27
N GLU A 40 8.83 -4.02 -5.88
CA GLU A 40 7.76 -4.69 -6.62
C GLU A 40 6.49 -3.85 -6.56
N ILE A 41 6.18 -3.31 -5.37
CA ILE A 41 4.97 -2.50 -5.14
C ILE A 41 5.08 -1.17 -5.89
N ARG A 42 6.26 -0.54 -5.90
CA ARG A 42 6.54 0.68 -6.68
C ARG A 42 6.41 0.49 -8.18
N SER A 43 6.63 -0.73 -8.67
CA SER A 43 6.53 -1.04 -10.10
C SER A 43 5.09 -1.17 -10.61
N ILE A 44 4.12 -1.23 -9.69
CA ILE A 44 2.70 -1.41 -10.03
C ILE A 44 2.19 -0.15 -10.72
N LYS A 45 1.63 -0.33 -11.91
CA LYS A 45 1.02 0.76 -12.67
C LYS A 45 -0.12 1.42 -11.86
N GLY A 46 -0.04 2.73 -11.70
CA GLY A 46 -1.01 3.51 -10.94
C GLY A 46 -0.61 3.77 -9.48
N VAL A 47 0.46 3.15 -8.99
CA VAL A 47 1.10 3.52 -7.72
C VAL A 47 2.01 4.73 -7.95
N TYR A 48 1.82 5.78 -7.16
CA TYR A 48 2.63 7.01 -7.26
C TYR A 48 3.58 7.18 -6.08
N ASP A 49 3.22 6.67 -4.90
CA ASP A 49 4.13 6.63 -3.75
C ASP A 49 3.87 5.38 -2.89
N THR A 50 4.91 4.93 -2.21
CA THR A 50 4.86 3.81 -1.27
C THR A 50 5.78 4.08 -0.10
N ARG A 51 5.22 3.93 1.10
CA ARG A 51 5.97 4.01 2.35
C ARG A 51 5.88 2.68 3.07
N GLU A 52 7.04 2.07 3.33
CA GLU A 52 7.12 0.93 4.23
C GLU A 52 6.91 1.40 5.66
N CYS A 53 6.05 0.69 6.40
CA CYS A 53 5.85 0.93 7.81
C CYS A 53 5.98 -0.37 8.60
N GLU A 54 6.54 -0.26 9.80
CA GLU A 54 6.48 -1.34 10.76
C GLU A 54 5.02 -1.55 11.17
N VAL A 55 4.58 -2.81 11.14
CA VAL A 55 3.23 -3.22 11.55
C VAL A 55 2.97 -2.68 12.97
N GLY A 56 1.96 -1.82 13.11
CA GLY A 56 1.58 -1.22 14.39
C GLY A 56 2.21 0.15 14.71
N ARG A 57 2.97 0.76 13.79
CA ARG A 57 3.43 2.16 13.92
C ARG A 57 2.86 3.03 12.81
N LEU A 58 2.33 4.21 13.20
CA LEU A 58 1.96 5.26 12.27
C LEU A 58 3.25 5.89 11.72
N CYS A 59 3.45 5.85 10.41
CA CYS A 59 4.49 6.64 9.75
C CYS A 59 3.92 8.02 9.44
N TYR A 60 4.46 9.05 10.09
CA TYR A 60 4.15 10.46 9.86
C TYR A 60 5.00 10.98 8.69
#